data_AF-A0A1E3BAK9-F1
#
_entry.id   AF-A0A1E3BAK9-F1
#
_cell.length_a   1.000
_cell.length_b   1.000
_cell.length_c   1.000
_cell.angle_alpha   90.00
_cell.angle_beta   90.00
_cell.angle_gamma   90.00
#
_symmetry.space_group_name_H-M   'P 1'
#
loop_
_entity.id
_entity.type
_entity.pdbx_description
1 polymer ?
#
loop_
_entity_poly.entity_id
_entity_poly.type
_entity_poly.pdbx_seq_one_letter_code
_entity_poly.pdbx_strand_id
1 'polypeptide(L)'
;MSEAYVLLNDLVDFRSDTMRKLRENVILRGIRGNLCEYLDGLICSSLLVAAEAIESSPVCALVVMGICNWALMALQHKVYEVFHGFREWKGAAMCKYASASNGSYGRLLHALKGYGTLGENGPDVAKRRADMDIGFAAHRTSPQTNMAWLADSTRSMLHPGNLRKIIDVVHFEWLGQIGDVEYCP
;
A
#
# COMPACT_ATOMS: atom_id res chain seq x y z
N MET A 1 11.20 -6.18 -11.91
CA MET A 1 10.65 -4.80 -11.95
C MET A 1 9.17 -4.81 -12.32
N SER A 2 8.77 -5.40 -13.46
CA SER A 2 7.35 -5.50 -13.86
C SER A 2 6.49 -6.21 -12.82
N GLU A 3 7.01 -7.26 -12.20
CA GLU A 3 6.28 -8.04 -11.17
C GLU A 3 5.96 -7.22 -9.92
N ALA A 4 6.93 -6.47 -9.36
CA ALA A 4 6.71 -5.59 -8.22
C ALA A 4 5.58 -4.58 -8.51
N TYR A 5 5.62 -3.99 -9.70
CA TYR A 5 4.61 -3.02 -10.12
C TYR A 5 3.22 -3.64 -10.22
N VAL A 6 3.09 -4.76 -10.94
CA VAL A 6 1.80 -5.44 -11.13
C VAL A 6 1.21 -5.87 -9.79
N LEU A 7 2.00 -6.49 -8.92
CA LEU A 7 1.51 -6.94 -7.62
C LEU A 7 1.07 -5.77 -6.74
N LEU A 8 1.86 -4.70 -6.65
CA LEU A 8 1.50 -3.54 -5.83
C LEU A 8 0.25 -2.83 -6.36
N ASN A 9 0.15 -2.66 -7.68
CA ASN A 9 -1.02 -2.05 -8.29
C ASN A 9 -2.30 -2.87 -8.02
N ASP A 10 -2.23 -4.18 -8.29
CA ASP A 10 -3.39 -5.06 -8.17
C ASP A 10 -3.78 -5.31 -6.70
N LEU A 11 -2.84 -5.25 -5.75
CA LEU A 11 -3.15 -5.30 -4.32
C LEU A 11 -3.93 -4.06 -3.87
N VAL A 12 -3.54 -2.88 -4.39
CA VAL A 12 -4.17 -1.61 -4.01
C VAL A 12 -5.57 -1.47 -4.62
N ASP A 13 -5.75 -1.92 -5.86
CA ASP A 13 -7.06 -1.90 -6.52
C ASP A 13 -7.92 -3.15 -6.25
N PHE A 14 -7.39 -4.13 -5.51
CA PHE A 14 -8.03 -5.42 -5.23
C PHE A 14 -9.51 -5.30 -4.84
N ARG A 15 -9.84 -4.36 -3.94
CA ARG A 15 -11.24 -4.08 -3.55
C ARG A 15 -12.08 -3.62 -4.74
N SER A 16 -11.63 -2.59 -5.44
CA SER A 16 -12.40 -1.96 -6.52
C SER A 16 -12.64 -2.97 -7.63
N ASP A 17 -11.61 -3.75 -7.94
CA ASP A 17 -11.64 -4.80 -8.95
C ASP A 17 -12.56 -5.95 -8.54
N THR A 18 -12.58 -6.32 -7.25
CA THR A 18 -13.52 -7.32 -6.72
C THR A 18 -14.97 -6.85 -6.90
N MET A 19 -15.28 -5.62 -6.47
CA MET A 19 -16.63 -5.06 -6.58
C MET A 19 -17.10 -4.95 -8.04
N ARG A 20 -16.19 -4.57 -8.94
CA ARG A 20 -16.45 -4.44 -10.39
C ARG A 20 -16.34 -5.76 -11.15
N LYS A 21 -15.95 -6.85 -10.49
CA LYS A 21 -15.71 -8.18 -11.08
C LYS A 21 -14.70 -8.14 -12.24
N LEU A 22 -13.67 -7.29 -12.12
CA LEU A 22 -12.64 -7.12 -13.14
C LEU A 22 -11.77 -8.37 -13.22
N ARG A 23 -11.69 -8.95 -14.43
CA ARG A 23 -10.99 -10.20 -14.68
C ARG A 23 -9.50 -10.02 -14.95
N GLU A 24 -9.03 -8.78 -15.06
CA GLU A 24 -7.63 -8.48 -15.41
C GLU A 24 -6.71 -8.48 -14.19
N ASN A 25 -7.24 -8.25 -12.99
CA ASN A 25 -6.49 -8.28 -11.74
C ASN A 25 -5.92 -9.69 -11.51
N VAL A 26 -4.59 -9.80 -11.54
CA VAL A 26 -3.90 -11.10 -11.49
C VAL A 26 -4.09 -11.78 -10.14
N ILE A 27 -4.28 -10.99 -9.08
CA ILE A 27 -4.49 -11.48 -7.72
C ILE A 27 -5.84 -12.17 -7.62
N LEU A 28 -6.91 -11.56 -8.16
CA LEU A 28 -8.24 -12.17 -8.20
C LEU A 28 -8.25 -13.49 -8.97
N ARG A 29 -7.52 -13.56 -10.08
CA ARG A 29 -7.42 -14.79 -10.89
C ARG A 29 -6.65 -15.92 -10.19
N GLY A 30 -5.72 -15.56 -9.32
CA GLY A 30 -4.84 -16.52 -8.65
C GLY A 30 -5.45 -17.15 -7.39
N ILE A 31 -6.60 -16.68 -6.91
CA ILE A 31 -7.25 -17.21 -5.70
C ILE A 31 -7.54 -18.70 -5.85
N ARG A 32 -6.88 -19.52 -5.03
CA ARG A 32 -7.14 -20.95 -4.87
C ARG A 32 -7.02 -21.32 -3.40
N GLY A 33 -7.98 -22.08 -2.88
CA GLY A 33 -7.96 -22.51 -1.48
C GLY A 33 -8.31 -21.39 -0.50
N ASN A 34 -7.56 -21.30 0.61
CA ASN A 34 -7.84 -20.34 1.68
C ASN A 34 -7.42 -18.92 1.28
N LEU A 35 -8.39 -17.99 1.26
CA LEU A 35 -8.16 -16.61 0.84
C LEU A 35 -7.19 -15.86 1.76
N CYS A 36 -7.29 -16.03 3.08
CA CYS A 36 -6.38 -15.38 4.04
C CYS A 36 -4.93 -15.82 3.81
N GLU A 37 -4.69 -17.12 3.65
CA GLU A 37 -3.33 -17.67 3.42
C GLU A 37 -2.76 -17.19 2.09
N TYR A 38 -3.59 -17.16 1.05
CA TYR A 38 -3.20 -16.66 -0.26
C TYR A 38 -2.81 -15.18 -0.23
N LEU A 39 -3.63 -14.33 0.38
CA LEU A 39 -3.36 -12.90 0.49
C LEU A 39 -2.15 -12.62 1.39
N ASP A 40 -1.95 -13.38 2.47
CA ASP A 40 -0.75 -13.26 3.30
C ASP A 40 0.52 -13.62 2.53
N GLY A 41 0.47 -14.70 1.75
CA GLY A 41 1.54 -15.08 0.83
C GLY A 41 1.86 -13.99 -0.19
N LEU A 42 0.84 -13.33 -0.74
CA LEU A 42 1.04 -12.21 -1.66
C LEU A 42 1.61 -10.97 -1.01
N ILE A 43 1.19 -10.61 0.20
CA ILE A 43 1.81 -9.51 0.95
C ILE A 43 3.30 -9.81 1.15
N CYS A 44 3.64 -11.03 1.59
CA CYS A 44 5.03 -11.45 1.74
C CYS A 44 5.82 -11.34 0.44
N SER A 45 5.26 -11.88 -0.66
CA SER A 45 5.91 -11.88 -1.97
C SER A 45 6.15 -10.45 -2.46
N SER A 46 5.14 -9.59 -2.38
CA SER A 46 5.25 -8.18 -2.77
C SER A 46 6.34 -7.44 -2.01
N LEU A 47 6.49 -7.71 -0.71
CA LEU A 47 7.55 -7.12 0.11
C LEU A 47 8.94 -7.56 -0.34
N LEU A 48 9.12 -8.86 -0.60
CA LEU A 48 10.40 -9.41 -1.03
C LEU A 48 10.77 -8.92 -2.43
N VAL A 49 9.83 -8.97 -3.38
CA VAL A 49 10.03 -8.52 -4.76
C VAL A 49 10.28 -7.01 -4.81
N ALA A 50 9.61 -6.21 -3.98
CA ALA A 50 9.88 -4.78 -3.85
C ALA A 50 11.29 -4.52 -3.29
N ALA A 51 11.68 -5.22 -2.23
CA ALA A 51 13.02 -5.11 -1.64
C ALA A 51 14.11 -5.47 -2.66
N GLU A 52 13.96 -6.59 -3.38
CA GLU A 52 14.90 -7.04 -4.41
C GLU A 52 15.00 -6.04 -5.57
N ALA A 53 13.88 -5.47 -6.00
CA ALA A 53 13.89 -4.42 -7.01
C ALA A 53 14.61 -3.16 -6.52
N ILE A 54 14.38 -2.72 -5.28
CA ILE A 54 15.06 -1.55 -4.71
C ILE A 54 16.58 -1.79 -4.62
N GLU A 55 16.99 -2.97 -4.18
CA GLU A 55 18.41 -3.34 -4.05
C GLU A 55 19.10 -3.50 -5.42
N SER A 56 18.36 -3.87 -6.47
CA SER A 56 18.97 -4.17 -7.77
C SER A 56 19.49 -2.94 -8.51
N SER A 57 18.80 -1.78 -8.42
CA SER A 57 19.28 -0.54 -9.04
C SER A 57 18.55 0.71 -8.52
N PRO A 58 19.17 1.91 -8.60
CA PRO A 58 18.51 3.17 -8.27
C PRO A 58 17.27 3.46 -9.10
N VAL A 59 17.24 3.05 -10.37
CA VAL A 59 16.08 3.24 -11.26
C VAL A 59 14.91 2.37 -10.80
N CYS A 60 15.16 1.10 -10.50
CA CYS A 60 14.15 0.21 -9.95
C CYS A 60 13.60 0.75 -8.63
N ALA A 61 14.47 1.25 -7.75
CA ALA A 61 14.05 1.85 -6.49
C ALA A 61 13.13 3.04 -6.71
N LEU A 62 13.48 3.96 -7.62
CA LEU A 62 12.63 5.10 -7.96
C LEU A 62 11.27 4.68 -8.50
N VAL A 63 11.22 3.63 -9.33
CA VAL A 63 9.95 3.09 -9.84
C VAL A 63 9.09 2.58 -8.68
N VAL A 64 9.60 1.67 -7.87
CA VAL A 64 8.87 1.08 -6.73
C VAL A 64 8.40 2.16 -5.77
N MET A 65 9.30 3.05 -5.33
CA MET A 65 8.95 4.10 -4.38
C MET A 65 8.00 5.13 -4.99
N GLY A 66 8.13 5.42 -6.28
CA GLY A 66 7.23 6.30 -7.02
C GLY A 66 5.81 5.74 -7.09
N ILE A 67 5.65 4.43 -7.31
CA ILE A 67 4.35 3.77 -7.30
C ILE A 67 3.72 3.83 -5.91
N CYS A 68 4.47 3.54 -4.85
CA CYS A 68 3.97 3.65 -3.48
C CYS A 68 3.54 5.09 -3.14
N ASN A 69 4.31 6.08 -3.56
CA ASN A 69 3.95 7.48 -3.41
C ASN A 69 2.69 7.85 -4.23
N TRP A 70 2.60 7.38 -5.48
CA TRP A 70 1.41 7.60 -6.29
C TRP A 70 0.18 6.95 -5.65
N ALA A 71 0.26 5.69 -5.20
CA ALA A 71 -0.84 5.02 -4.53
C ALA A 71 -1.27 5.78 -3.27
N LEU A 72 -0.32 6.21 -2.45
CA LEU A 72 -0.59 6.94 -1.22
C LEU A 72 -1.23 8.32 -1.50
N MET A 73 -0.71 9.05 -2.48
CA MET A 73 -1.20 10.39 -2.81
C MET A 73 -2.47 10.34 -3.65
N ALA A 74 -2.46 9.69 -4.81
CA ALA A 74 -3.56 9.67 -5.76
C ALA A 74 -4.78 8.86 -5.28
N LEU A 75 -4.56 7.80 -4.50
CA LEU A 75 -5.64 6.97 -3.94
C LEU A 75 -5.89 7.30 -2.47
N GLN A 76 -5.46 8.48 -2.01
CA GLN A 76 -5.64 8.92 -0.62
C GLN A 76 -7.09 8.80 -0.17
N HIS A 77 -8.08 9.10 -1.02
CA HIS A 77 -9.49 8.93 -0.66
C HIS A 77 -9.79 7.45 -0.35
N LYS A 78 -9.39 6.51 -1.22
CA LYS A 78 -9.57 5.07 -0.97
C LYS A 78 -8.84 4.61 0.28
N VAL A 79 -7.57 4.99 0.43
CA VAL A 79 -6.72 4.59 1.57
C VAL A 79 -7.23 5.22 2.87
N TYR A 80 -7.54 6.51 2.88
CA TYR A 80 -8.04 7.21 4.05
C TYR A 80 -9.40 6.68 4.50
N GLU A 81 -10.33 6.42 3.56
CA GLU A 81 -11.60 5.78 3.88
C GLU A 81 -11.41 4.38 4.46
N VAL A 82 -10.44 3.60 3.96
CA VAL A 82 -10.13 2.28 4.54
C VAL A 82 -9.68 2.41 6.00
N PHE A 83 -8.93 3.46 6.32
CA PHE A 83 -8.35 3.65 7.66
C PHE A 83 -9.26 4.39 8.65
N HIS A 84 -10.24 5.16 8.17
CA HIS A 84 -11.09 6.01 9.01
C HIS A 84 -12.60 5.70 8.87
N GLY A 85 -13.02 5.06 7.78
CA GLY A 85 -14.42 4.75 7.47
C GLY A 85 -14.86 3.34 7.81
N PHE A 86 -13.92 2.44 8.14
CA PHE A 86 -14.26 1.05 8.46
C PHE A 86 -14.76 0.87 9.90
N ARG A 87 -15.90 0.17 10.03
CA ARG A 87 -16.28 -0.50 11.27
C ARG A 87 -15.90 -1.97 11.15
N GLU A 88 -15.06 -2.45 12.06
CA GLU A 88 -14.75 -3.87 12.16
C GLU A 88 -16.04 -4.68 12.40
N TRP A 89 -16.29 -5.69 11.55
CA TRP A 89 -17.37 -6.63 11.77
C TRP A 89 -17.03 -7.51 12.98
N LYS A 90 -17.81 -7.40 14.07
CA LYS A 90 -17.54 -8.08 15.35
C LYS A 90 -17.66 -9.62 15.32
N GLY A 91 -18.10 -10.22 14.21
CA GLY A 91 -18.34 -11.67 14.08
C GLY A 91 -17.40 -12.46 13.17
N ALA A 92 -16.39 -11.83 12.56
CA ALA A 92 -15.47 -12.50 11.64
C ALA A 92 -14.10 -12.66 12.31
N ALA A 93 -13.54 -13.87 12.29
CA ALA A 93 -12.18 -14.08 12.75
C ALA A 93 -11.23 -13.32 11.83
N MET A 94 -10.46 -12.39 12.39
CA MET A 94 -9.39 -11.71 11.65
C MET A 94 -8.41 -12.73 11.11
N CYS A 95 -8.14 -12.70 9.80
CA CYS A 95 -7.05 -13.48 9.20
C CYS A 95 -5.75 -13.27 10.00
N LYS A 96 -4.98 -14.33 10.24
CA LYS A 96 -3.64 -14.19 10.84
C LYS A 96 -2.64 -14.08 9.71
N TYR A 97 -1.91 -12.98 9.67
CA TYR A 97 -0.94 -12.68 8.64
C TYR A 97 0.48 -12.89 9.20
N ALA A 98 1.18 -13.92 8.72
CA ALA A 98 2.58 -14.17 9.06
C ALA A 98 3.52 -13.11 8.44
N SER A 99 3.11 -12.45 7.36
CA SER A 99 3.81 -11.31 6.74
C SER A 99 4.22 -10.21 7.72
N ALA A 100 3.44 -10.01 8.79
CA ALA A 100 3.75 -9.03 9.83
C ALA A 100 4.97 -9.41 10.70
N SER A 101 5.37 -10.69 10.72
CA SER A 101 6.36 -11.23 11.66
C SER A 101 7.44 -12.10 11.02
N ASN A 102 7.34 -12.44 9.74
CA ASN A 102 8.26 -13.34 9.05
C ASN A 102 9.55 -12.68 8.52
N GLY A 103 9.77 -11.39 8.82
CA GLY A 103 10.97 -10.64 8.44
C GLY A 103 10.96 -10.05 7.02
N SER A 104 9.93 -10.32 6.20
CA SER A 104 9.80 -9.75 4.84
C SER A 104 9.80 -8.22 4.84
N TYR A 105 9.06 -7.59 5.75
CA TYR A 105 9.08 -6.14 5.93
C TYR A 105 10.45 -5.63 6.42
N GLY A 106 11.13 -6.40 7.28
CA GLY A 106 12.49 -6.06 7.71
C GLY A 106 13.48 -5.99 6.54
N ARG A 107 13.36 -6.89 5.56
CA ARG A 107 14.16 -6.85 4.33
C ARG A 107 13.86 -5.61 3.48
N LEU A 108 12.59 -5.22 3.37
CA LEU A 108 12.21 -3.95 2.72
C LEU A 108 12.82 -2.73 3.43
N LEU A 109 12.74 -2.68 4.77
CA LEU A 109 13.31 -1.59 5.56
C LEU A 109 14.82 -1.47 5.37
N HIS A 110 15.51 -2.62 5.29
CA HIS A 110 16.94 -2.67 4.99
C HIS A 110 17.23 -2.07 3.61
N ALA A 111 16.52 -2.50 2.56
CA ALA A 111 16.65 -1.98 1.20
C ALA A 111 16.45 -0.46 1.12
N LEU A 112 15.51 0.08 1.91
CA LEU A 112 15.19 1.52 1.92
C LEU A 112 16.16 2.38 2.73
N LYS A 113 17.06 1.79 3.53
CA LYS A 113 17.92 2.53 4.46
C LYS A 113 18.77 3.61 3.77
N GLY A 114 19.25 3.31 2.55
CA GLY A 114 20.08 4.22 1.76
C GLY A 114 19.36 5.48 1.24
N TYR A 115 18.03 5.51 1.28
CA TYR A 115 17.21 6.61 0.75
C TYR A 115 16.77 7.62 1.81
N GLY A 116 17.17 7.41 3.06
CA GLY A 116 16.84 8.30 4.18
C GLY A 116 15.39 8.17 4.66
N THR A 117 15.01 9.06 5.57
CA THR A 117 13.68 9.18 6.17
C THR A 117 13.48 10.60 6.68
N LEU A 118 12.23 11.07 6.65
CA LEU A 118 11.76 12.31 7.26
C LEU A 118 11.13 12.05 8.65
N GLY A 119 11.04 10.79 9.07
CA GLY A 119 10.45 10.38 10.34
C GLY A 119 8.98 10.79 10.44
N GLU A 120 8.60 11.43 11.55
CA GLU A 120 7.22 11.89 11.79
C GLU A 120 6.75 12.95 10.77
N ASN A 121 7.68 13.64 10.11
CA ASN A 121 7.37 14.60 9.06
C ASN A 121 7.11 13.93 7.70
N GLY A 122 7.39 12.63 7.58
CA GLY A 122 7.18 11.87 6.36
C GLY A 122 5.71 11.59 6.06
N PRO A 123 5.40 11.14 4.84
CA PRO A 123 4.07 10.70 4.46
C PRO A 123 3.63 9.45 5.25
N ASP A 124 2.34 9.38 5.57
CA ASP A 124 1.75 8.22 6.24
C ASP A 124 0.29 8.01 5.81
N VAL A 125 -0.13 6.75 5.68
CA VAL A 125 -1.51 6.37 5.32
C VAL A 125 -2.59 6.96 6.23
N ALA A 126 -2.26 7.29 7.48
CA ALA A 126 -3.18 7.90 8.43
C ALA A 126 -3.29 9.43 8.29
N LYS A 127 -2.40 10.08 7.54
CA LYS A 127 -2.43 11.54 7.35
C LYS A 127 -3.53 11.96 6.38
N ARG A 128 -4.06 13.16 6.58
CA ARG A 128 -5.04 13.76 5.67
C ARG A 128 -4.34 14.19 4.37
N ARG A 129 -5.10 14.22 3.28
CA ARG A 129 -4.59 14.66 1.97
C ARG A 129 -3.93 16.02 2.02
N ALA A 130 -4.57 17.00 2.67
CA ALA A 130 -4.06 18.36 2.77
C ALA A 130 -2.68 18.40 3.46
N ASP A 131 -2.50 17.63 4.54
CA ASP A 131 -1.22 17.55 5.25
C ASP A 131 -0.14 16.90 4.39
N MET A 132 -0.50 15.86 3.63
CA MET A 132 0.42 15.21 2.70
C MET A 132 0.79 16.10 1.51
N ASP A 133 -0.14 16.89 0.95
CA ASP A 133 0.14 17.81 -0.14
C ASP A 133 1.07 18.95 0.30
N ILE A 134 0.84 19.51 1.50
CA ILE A 134 1.72 20.52 2.10
C ILE A 134 3.12 19.91 2.33
N GLY A 135 3.19 18.72 2.92
CA GLY A 135 4.46 18.03 3.17
C GLY A 135 5.22 17.74 1.88
N PHE A 136 4.54 17.22 0.85
CA PHE A 136 5.18 16.92 -0.43
C PHE A 136 5.70 18.19 -1.10
N ALA A 137 4.92 19.27 -1.07
CA ALA A 137 5.34 20.57 -1.62
C ALA A 137 6.62 21.10 -0.93
N ALA A 138 6.76 20.89 0.38
CA ALA A 138 7.93 21.30 1.15
C ALA A 138 9.19 20.45 0.84
N HIS A 139 9.03 19.18 0.50
CA HIS A 139 10.14 18.24 0.36
C HIS A 139 10.53 17.90 -1.09
N ARG A 140 9.68 18.21 -2.09
CA ARG A 140 9.92 17.85 -3.50
C ARG A 140 11.05 18.62 -4.19
N THR A 141 11.51 19.74 -3.63
CA THR A 141 12.48 20.65 -4.27
C THR A 141 13.94 20.25 -4.04
N SER A 142 14.23 19.49 -2.99
CA SER A 142 15.56 18.95 -2.72
C SER A 142 15.58 17.46 -3.04
N PRO A 143 16.56 16.96 -3.84
CA PRO A 143 16.67 15.54 -4.16
C PRO A 143 16.71 14.66 -2.91
N GLN A 144 17.45 15.06 -1.87
CA GLN A 144 17.60 14.28 -0.65
C GLN A 144 16.27 14.14 0.11
N THR A 145 15.54 15.24 0.28
CA THR A 145 14.26 15.21 1.00
C THR A 145 13.16 14.57 0.17
N ASN A 146 13.20 14.72 -1.16
CA ASN A 146 12.26 14.05 -2.05
C ASN A 146 12.47 12.54 -2.04
N MET A 147 13.73 12.07 -2.03
CA MET A 147 14.02 10.64 -1.91
C MET A 147 13.58 10.07 -0.56
N ALA A 148 13.83 10.81 0.53
CA ALA A 148 13.36 10.41 1.86
C ALA A 148 11.82 10.34 1.93
N TRP A 149 11.12 11.28 1.30
CA TRP A 149 9.66 11.25 1.15
C TRP A 149 9.19 9.99 0.43
N LEU A 150 9.76 9.68 -0.74
CA LEU A 150 9.42 8.49 -1.52
C LEU A 150 9.69 7.19 -0.73
N ALA A 151 10.80 7.14 0.01
CA ALA A 151 11.14 6.02 0.87
C ALA A 151 10.13 5.84 2.00
N ASP A 152 9.73 6.93 2.68
CA ASP A 152 8.72 6.89 3.74
C ASP A 152 7.33 6.52 3.19
N SER A 153 6.94 6.99 2.00
CA SER A 153 5.71 6.57 1.31
C SER A 153 5.70 5.05 1.13
N THR A 154 6.85 4.47 0.77
CA THR A 154 7.02 3.02 0.60
C THR A 154 6.93 2.29 1.94
N ARG A 155 7.59 2.80 2.99
CA ARG A 155 7.51 2.23 4.34
C ARG A 155 6.09 2.19 4.86
N SER A 156 5.37 3.29 4.74
CA SER A 156 3.99 3.40 5.24
C SER A 156 3.05 2.55 4.39
N MET A 157 3.08 2.69 3.06
CA MET A 157 2.17 1.96 2.18
C MET A 157 2.36 0.43 2.26
N LEU A 158 3.62 -0.03 2.28
CA LEU A 158 3.94 -1.45 2.30
C LEU A 158 4.03 -2.03 3.71
N HIS A 159 3.73 -1.26 4.76
CA HIS A 159 3.64 -1.85 6.09
C HIS A 159 2.61 -3.00 6.08
N PRO A 160 2.93 -4.22 6.56
CA PRO A 160 2.03 -5.37 6.44
C PRO A 160 0.65 -5.11 7.02
N GLY A 161 0.57 -4.40 8.16
CA GLY A 161 -0.71 -3.98 8.75
C GLY A 161 -1.53 -3.04 7.88
N ASN A 162 -0.87 -2.25 7.03
CA ASN A 162 -1.53 -1.29 6.13
C ASN A 162 -2.01 -1.99 4.86
N LEU A 163 -1.14 -2.78 4.22
CA LEU A 163 -1.53 -3.63 3.09
C LEU A 163 -2.70 -4.54 3.47
N ARG A 164 -2.61 -5.18 4.64
CA ARG A 164 -3.71 -5.97 5.19
C ARG A 164 -5.01 -5.19 5.22
N LYS A 165 -5.04 -3.98 5.80
CA LYS A 165 -6.27 -3.18 5.87
C LYS A 165 -6.83 -2.85 4.49
N ILE A 166 -5.97 -2.54 3.53
CA ILE A 166 -6.35 -2.23 2.14
C ILE A 166 -7.01 -3.44 1.47
N ILE A 167 -6.47 -4.63 1.70
CA ILE A 167 -6.91 -5.87 1.03
C ILE A 167 -8.08 -6.52 1.78
N ASP A 168 -8.06 -6.55 3.11
CA ASP A 168 -9.05 -7.22 3.97
C ASP A 168 -10.47 -6.63 3.85
N VAL A 169 -10.65 -5.51 3.14
CA VAL A 169 -11.98 -4.96 2.81
C VAL A 169 -12.90 -6.01 2.17
N VAL A 170 -12.37 -7.00 1.44
CA VAL A 170 -13.21 -8.09 0.91
C VAL A 170 -13.78 -9.03 1.99
N HIS A 171 -13.20 -9.06 3.19
CA HIS A 171 -13.67 -9.83 4.33
C HIS A 171 -14.69 -9.07 5.20
N PHE A 172 -14.89 -7.78 4.96
CA PHE A 172 -15.72 -6.92 5.81
C PHE A 172 -16.85 -6.25 5.00
N GLU A 173 -18.07 -6.30 5.52
CA GLU A 173 -19.20 -5.57 4.93
C GLU A 173 -18.96 -4.06 5.06
N TRP A 174 -18.94 -3.37 3.91
CA TRP A 174 -18.85 -1.92 3.87
C TRP A 174 -20.25 -1.32 4.03
N LEU A 175 -20.50 -0.67 5.17
CA LEU A 175 -21.76 0.04 5.46
C LEU A 175 -21.67 1.57 5.21
N GLY A 176 -20.53 2.06 4.69
CA GLY A 176 -20.40 3.46 4.30
C GLY A 176 -21.20 3.78 3.04
N GLN A 177 -21.66 5.03 2.89
CA GLN A 177 -22.35 5.46 1.67
C GLN A 177 -21.44 5.22 0.45
N ILE A 178 -21.92 4.38 -0.47
CA ILE A 178 -21.30 4.22 -1.78
C ILE A 178 -21.51 5.55 -2.51
N GLY A 179 -20.42 6.24 -2.83
CA GLY A 179 -20.40 7.07 -4.04
C GLY A 179 -21.16 8.40 -4.06
N ASP A 180 -21.52 9.02 -2.93
CA ASP A 180 -22.11 10.37 -2.90
C ASP A 180 -21.24 11.38 -2.15
N VAL A 181 -19.94 11.39 -2.44
CA VAL A 181 -19.13 12.60 -2.24
C VAL A 181 -18.81 13.06 -3.64
N GLU A 182 -19.38 14.19 -4.08
CA GLU A 182 -19.06 14.82 -5.36
C GLU A 182 -17.53 14.83 -5.51
N TYR A 183 -17.02 13.97 -6.40
CA TYR A 183 -15.59 13.71 -6.55
C TYR A 183 -14.97 14.87 -7.34
N CYS A 184 -14.71 15.99 -6.64
CA CYS A 184 -14.26 17.28 -7.15
C CYS A 184 -15.27 17.97 -8.11
N PRO A 185 -15.30 19.32 -8.15
CA PRO A 185 -16.35 20.09 -8.84
C PRO A 185 -16.48 19.77 -10.33
#